data_AF-A0A397J3E7-F1
#
_entry.id   AF-A0A397J3E7-F1
#
_cell.length_a   1.000
_cell.length_b   1.000
_cell.length_c   1.000
_cell.angle_alpha   90.00
_cell.angle_beta   90.00
_cell.angle_gamma   90.00
#
_symmetry.space_group_name_H-M   'P 1'
#
loop_
_entity.id
_entity.type
_entity.pdbx_description
1 polymer ?
#
loop_
_entity_poly.entity_id
_entity_poly.type
_entity_poly.pdbx_seq_one_letter_code
_entity_poly.pdbx_strand_id
1 'polypeptide(L)'
;MKFMPTRIALYYFFICVFHNSYLKVESEVTVKELTEVSSNVLKASKMLEYASQSLRSAYINTDVHVDSFVKLRRSVTNEAKVYGNKILPIATALIQRLQEFSEDYDVISFDEFQEYLDELTKEAEENFKFSTYVLELHKAILTEFKKLDGQAKIVLNELELEAKYYEEKVNKFRREAKVKDNLAIGLIWIPLVNLIAIPILNNEREDIIAQSIAAEKQREFAVAATKAIEGPLIRSIGEFISAIGGITSFFEILHQELKSFSGRHEKFKRSESKRHFSAIKKKVKELIFACRFFMSKIPEFETNLLAIPNDHDQNYVQEWLSKKQVEIWGEKKTFTEWGKNWFGSNKQITNLLGLPATSDRNEL
;
A
#
# COMPACT_ATOMS: atom_id res chain seq x y z
N MET A 1 65.03 36.59 -3.37
CA MET A 1 63.98 35.56 -3.20
C MET A 1 64.52 34.47 -2.30
N LYS A 2 64.05 34.39 -1.06
CA LYS A 2 64.53 33.40 -0.07
C LYS A 2 63.91 32.03 -0.39
N PHE A 3 64.75 31.07 -0.74
CA PHE A 3 64.37 29.67 -0.89
C PHE A 3 63.89 29.12 0.46
N MET A 4 62.67 28.57 0.48
CA MET A 4 62.18 27.78 1.61
C MET A 4 63.01 26.49 1.72
N PRO A 5 63.41 26.06 2.93
CA PRO A 5 64.23 24.87 3.12
C PRO A 5 63.41 23.59 2.83
N THR A 6 64.04 22.62 2.16
CA THR A 6 63.50 21.34 1.67
C THR A 6 62.71 20.53 2.71
N ARG A 7 62.93 20.79 4.01
CA ARG A 7 62.17 20.16 5.11
C ARG A 7 60.72 20.66 5.23
N ILE A 8 60.41 21.90 4.84
CA ILE A 8 59.03 22.43 4.87
C ILE A 8 58.24 21.91 3.67
N ALA A 9 58.89 21.73 2.51
CA ALA A 9 58.28 21.09 1.35
C ALA A 9 57.95 19.61 1.62
N LEU A 10 58.83 18.87 2.30
CA LEU A 10 58.55 17.50 2.73
C LEU A 10 57.46 17.42 3.79
N TYR A 11 57.33 18.40 4.69
CA TYR A 11 56.25 18.44 5.68
C TYR A 11 54.88 18.74 5.02
N TYR A 12 54.85 19.63 4.03
CA TYR A 12 53.64 19.85 3.20
C TYR A 12 53.33 18.64 2.31
N PHE A 13 54.34 17.95 1.78
CA PHE A 13 54.13 16.72 1.01
C PHE A 13 53.66 15.57 1.91
N PHE A 14 54.18 15.45 3.14
CA PHE A 14 53.69 14.47 4.11
C PHE A 14 52.27 14.79 4.58
N ILE A 15 51.93 16.08 4.79
CA ILE A 15 50.57 16.48 5.12
C ILE A 15 49.64 16.25 3.91
N CYS A 16 50.03 16.56 2.67
CA CYS A 16 49.18 16.25 1.51
C CYS A 16 49.07 14.74 1.21
N VAL A 17 50.08 13.94 1.53
CA VAL A 17 50.06 12.48 1.33
C VAL A 17 49.40 11.72 2.49
N PHE A 18 49.41 12.25 3.73
CA PHE A 18 48.69 11.68 4.89
C PHE A 18 47.30 12.29 5.14
N HIS A 19 47.03 13.49 4.61
CA HIS A 19 45.66 14.03 4.45
C HIS A 19 44.99 13.52 3.16
N ASN A 20 45.69 12.64 2.43
CA ASN A 20 45.10 11.47 1.77
C ASN A 20 44.70 10.43 2.84
N SER A 21 44.12 10.92 3.94
CA SER A 21 43.23 10.21 4.82
C SER A 21 42.41 9.29 3.94
N TYR A 22 42.57 7.98 4.09
CA TYR A 22 41.67 7.15 4.91
C TYR A 22 40.28 7.74 5.24
N LEU A 23 39.70 8.56 4.36
CA LEU A 23 38.28 8.50 4.07
C LEU A 23 38.13 7.14 3.41
N LYS A 24 37.93 6.14 4.27
CA LYS A 24 37.22 4.93 3.95
C LYS A 24 35.86 5.43 3.45
N VAL A 25 35.79 5.80 2.18
CA VAL A 25 34.52 6.03 1.49
C VAL A 25 33.87 4.65 1.56
N GLU A 26 32.95 4.50 2.50
CA GLU A 26 32.06 3.36 2.55
C GLU A 26 31.15 3.48 1.33
N SER A 27 30.81 2.35 0.71
CA SER A 27 29.78 2.37 -0.32
C SER A 27 28.54 3.02 0.29
N GLU A 28 27.89 3.90 -0.46
CA GLU A 28 26.66 4.54 0.02
C GLU A 28 25.62 3.44 0.26
N VAL A 29 25.52 2.45 -0.65
CA VAL A 29 24.83 1.20 -0.38
C VAL A 29 25.60 0.37 0.65
N THR A 30 25.11 0.37 1.88
CA THR A 30 25.70 -0.39 2.97
C THR A 30 25.04 -1.76 3.16
N VAL A 31 25.74 -2.69 3.82
CA VAL A 31 25.16 -3.97 4.29
C VAL A 31 23.92 -3.73 5.15
N LYS A 32 23.88 -2.62 5.88
CA LYS A 32 22.74 -2.21 6.70
C LYS A 32 21.53 -1.88 5.82
N GLU A 33 21.70 -1.07 4.79
CA GLU A 33 20.63 -0.72 3.84
C GLU A 33 20.06 -1.93 3.10
N LEU A 34 20.92 -2.89 2.72
CA LEU A 34 20.49 -4.15 2.11
C LEU A 34 19.66 -5.03 3.07
N THR A 35 19.98 -4.99 4.36
CA THR A 35 19.20 -5.68 5.40
C THR A 35 17.87 -4.95 5.63
N GLU A 36 17.89 -3.61 5.62
CA GLU A 36 16.70 -2.79 5.76
C GLU A 36 15.73 -2.97 4.59
N VAL A 37 16.20 -2.97 3.33
CA VAL A 37 15.31 -3.22 2.18
C VAL A 37 14.72 -4.63 2.22
N SER A 38 15.48 -5.64 2.64
CA SER A 38 14.95 -7.01 2.84
C SER A 38 13.84 -7.03 3.90
N SER A 39 14.08 -6.36 5.03
CA SER A 39 13.08 -6.18 6.10
C SER A 39 11.84 -5.42 5.62
N ASN A 40 12.03 -4.38 4.80
CA ASN A 40 10.94 -3.62 4.20
C ASN A 40 10.08 -4.50 3.29
N VAL A 41 10.65 -5.39 2.47
CA VAL A 41 9.88 -6.32 1.64
C VAL A 41 9.05 -7.29 2.50
N LEU A 42 9.63 -7.85 3.57
CA LEU A 42 8.89 -8.72 4.50
C LEU A 42 7.77 -7.96 5.22
N LYS A 43 8.03 -6.73 5.66
CA LYS A 43 7.04 -5.84 6.27
C LYS A 43 5.92 -5.52 5.28
N ALA A 44 6.25 -5.21 4.02
CA ALA A 44 5.29 -4.98 2.95
C ALA A 44 4.37 -6.19 2.79
N SER A 45 4.92 -7.41 2.74
CA SER A 45 4.12 -8.64 2.68
C SER A 45 3.10 -8.73 3.82
N LYS A 46 3.55 -8.54 5.06
CA LYS A 46 2.69 -8.65 6.25
C LYS A 46 1.61 -7.57 6.30
N MET A 47 1.96 -6.34 5.93
CA MET A 47 1.01 -5.23 5.94
C MET A 47 -0.04 -5.37 4.83
N LEU A 48 0.36 -5.87 3.66
CA LEU A 48 -0.56 -6.16 2.58
C LEU A 48 -1.55 -7.26 2.93
N GLU A 49 -1.11 -8.28 3.67
CA GLU A 49 -1.98 -9.31 4.23
C GLU A 49 -3.08 -8.69 5.10
N TYR A 50 -2.71 -7.88 6.08
CA TYR A 50 -3.66 -7.19 6.96
C TYR A 50 -4.59 -6.25 6.20
N ALA A 51 -4.08 -5.50 5.23
CA ALA A 51 -4.90 -4.64 4.40
C ALA A 51 -5.95 -5.45 3.62
N SER A 52 -5.57 -6.57 3.00
CA SER A 52 -6.48 -7.42 2.24
C SER A 52 -7.57 -8.05 3.14
N GLN A 53 -7.21 -8.48 4.35
CA GLN A 53 -8.15 -9.01 5.34
C GLN A 53 -9.10 -7.93 5.85
N SER A 54 -8.59 -6.72 6.10
CA SER A 54 -9.42 -5.58 6.49
C SER A 54 -10.39 -5.16 5.39
N LEU A 55 -9.96 -5.11 4.13
CA LEU A 55 -10.85 -4.79 3.00
C LEU A 55 -11.95 -5.84 2.86
N ARG A 56 -11.61 -7.12 2.98
CA ARG A 56 -12.58 -8.21 2.99
C ARG A 56 -13.54 -8.10 4.17
N SER A 57 -13.03 -7.80 5.37
CA SER A 57 -13.84 -7.71 6.59
C SER A 57 -14.74 -6.47 6.63
N ALA A 58 -14.33 -5.40 5.95
CA ALA A 58 -15.15 -4.20 5.77
C ALA A 58 -16.36 -4.46 4.86
N TYR A 59 -16.30 -5.52 4.04
CA TYR A 59 -17.44 -5.98 3.27
C TYR A 59 -18.33 -6.90 4.10
N ILE A 60 -19.62 -6.54 4.18
CA ILE A 60 -20.65 -7.33 4.87
C ILE A 60 -21.80 -7.57 3.88
N ASN A 61 -22.00 -8.85 3.51
CA ASN A 61 -23.04 -9.28 2.58
C ASN A 61 -24.38 -9.40 3.30
N THR A 62 -25.19 -8.32 3.26
CA THR A 62 -26.47 -8.25 3.96
C THR A 62 -27.50 -7.43 3.17
N ASP A 63 -28.76 -7.83 3.25
CA ASP A 63 -29.91 -7.09 2.71
C ASP A 63 -30.24 -5.91 3.63
N VAL A 64 -29.39 -4.88 3.59
CA VAL A 64 -29.57 -3.63 4.34
C VAL A 64 -30.17 -2.56 3.45
N HIS A 65 -31.17 -1.84 3.97
CA HIS A 65 -31.93 -0.84 3.23
C HIS A 65 -31.61 0.62 3.61
N VAL A 66 -30.66 0.86 4.54
CA VAL A 66 -30.23 2.23 4.88
C VAL A 66 -29.31 2.76 3.80
N ASP A 67 -29.78 3.79 3.09
CA ASP A 67 -29.12 4.38 1.92
C ASP A 67 -27.68 4.86 2.23
N SER A 68 -27.44 5.48 3.39
CA SER A 68 -26.11 5.94 3.77
C SER A 68 -25.12 4.79 4.00
N PHE A 69 -25.57 3.69 4.61
CA PHE A 69 -24.77 2.47 4.77
C PHE A 69 -24.56 1.74 3.43
N VAL A 70 -25.57 1.67 2.57
CA VAL A 70 -25.45 1.09 1.21
C VAL A 70 -24.44 1.88 0.39
N LYS A 71 -24.45 3.22 0.45
CA LYS A 71 -23.47 4.09 -0.20
C LYS A 71 -22.07 3.85 0.34
N LEU A 72 -21.89 3.81 1.66
CA LEU A 72 -20.59 3.51 2.28
C LEU A 72 -20.05 2.16 1.79
N ARG A 73 -20.87 1.10 1.84
CA ARG A 73 -20.50 -0.24 1.36
C ARG A 73 -20.08 -0.22 -0.11
N ARG A 74 -20.83 0.48 -0.96
CA ARG A 74 -20.50 0.63 -2.39
C ARG A 74 -19.16 1.33 -2.57
N SER A 75 -18.90 2.41 -1.84
CA SER A 75 -17.64 3.14 -1.92
C SER A 75 -16.45 2.30 -1.45
N VAL A 76 -16.58 1.57 -0.32
CA VAL A 76 -15.55 0.64 0.16
C VAL A 76 -15.27 -0.45 -0.88
N THR A 77 -16.32 -1.01 -1.49
CA THR A 77 -16.20 -2.03 -2.55
C THR A 77 -15.47 -1.48 -3.77
N ASN A 78 -15.83 -0.29 -4.24
CA ASN A 78 -15.18 0.39 -5.35
C ASN A 78 -13.67 0.60 -5.09
N GLU A 79 -13.29 1.13 -3.92
CA GLU A 79 -11.87 1.33 -3.58
C GLU A 79 -11.12 -0.01 -3.41
N ALA A 80 -11.75 -1.03 -2.83
CA ALA A 80 -11.16 -2.37 -2.75
C ALA A 80 -10.89 -2.97 -4.14
N LYS A 81 -11.76 -2.69 -5.11
CA LYS A 81 -11.63 -3.16 -6.51
C LYS A 81 -10.56 -2.39 -7.26
N VAL A 82 -10.45 -1.08 -7.06
CA VAL A 82 -9.29 -0.31 -7.52
C VAL A 82 -8.01 -0.91 -6.96
N TYR A 83 -7.99 -1.20 -5.66
CA TYR A 83 -6.83 -1.77 -4.99
C TYR A 83 -6.43 -3.12 -5.60
N GLY A 84 -7.37 -4.07 -5.69
CA GLY A 84 -7.11 -5.41 -6.21
C GLY A 84 -6.78 -5.46 -7.71
N ASN A 85 -7.52 -4.71 -8.54
CA ASN A 85 -7.38 -4.84 -10.00
C ASN A 85 -6.23 -4.02 -10.58
N LYS A 86 -5.79 -2.97 -9.89
CA LYS A 86 -4.77 -2.04 -10.42
C LYS A 86 -3.58 -1.88 -9.49
N ILE A 87 -3.83 -1.57 -8.22
CA ILE A 87 -2.76 -1.17 -7.31
C ILE A 87 -1.90 -2.37 -6.88
N LEU A 88 -2.54 -3.48 -6.49
CA LEU A 88 -1.86 -4.71 -6.08
C LEU A 88 -0.97 -5.30 -7.19
N PRO A 89 -1.42 -5.45 -8.45
CA PRO A 89 -0.55 -5.90 -9.54
C PRO A 89 0.66 -4.99 -9.76
N ILE A 90 0.50 -3.68 -9.64
CA ILE A 90 1.61 -2.71 -9.79
C ILE A 90 2.62 -2.85 -8.63
N ALA A 91 2.14 -3.03 -7.39
CA ALA A 91 3.02 -3.34 -6.26
C ALA A 91 3.77 -4.66 -6.44
N THR A 92 3.08 -5.67 -6.96
CA THR A 92 3.66 -6.99 -7.24
C THR A 92 4.78 -6.89 -8.28
N ALA A 93 4.55 -6.13 -9.36
CA ALA A 93 5.58 -5.86 -10.36
C ALA A 93 6.81 -5.16 -9.78
N LEU A 94 6.66 -4.27 -8.79
CA LEU A 94 7.81 -3.63 -8.13
C LEU A 94 8.67 -4.65 -7.39
N ILE A 95 8.05 -5.56 -6.63
CA ILE A 95 8.78 -6.59 -5.90
C ILE A 95 9.44 -7.59 -6.86
N GLN A 96 8.77 -7.91 -7.97
CA GLN A 96 9.35 -8.73 -9.03
C GLN A 96 10.60 -8.07 -9.63
N ARG A 97 10.54 -6.78 -10.00
CA ARG A 97 11.71 -6.05 -10.53
C ARG A 97 12.86 -5.96 -9.53
N LEU A 98 12.55 -5.80 -8.23
CA LEU A 98 13.57 -5.85 -7.18
C LEU A 98 14.22 -7.23 -7.07
N GLN A 99 13.45 -8.30 -7.24
CA GLN A 99 13.98 -9.66 -7.28
C GLN A 99 14.88 -9.85 -8.50
N GLU A 100 14.42 -9.49 -9.70
CA GLU A 100 15.17 -9.63 -10.96
C GLU A 100 16.51 -8.90 -10.88
N PHE A 101 16.50 -7.61 -10.50
CA PHE A 101 17.71 -6.82 -10.30
C PHE A 101 18.68 -7.45 -9.27
N SER A 102 18.12 -8.07 -8.21
CA SER A 102 18.92 -8.76 -7.20
C SER A 102 19.53 -10.06 -7.73
N GLU A 103 18.78 -10.81 -8.53
CA GLU A 103 19.25 -12.06 -9.14
C GLU A 103 20.44 -11.81 -10.08
N ASP A 104 20.47 -10.67 -10.79
CA ASP A 104 21.62 -10.27 -11.62
C ASP A 104 22.90 -10.14 -10.79
N TYR A 105 22.85 -9.47 -9.64
CA TYR A 105 24.00 -9.36 -8.73
C TYR A 105 24.47 -10.71 -8.14
N ASP A 106 23.55 -11.66 -7.94
CA ASP A 106 23.90 -12.99 -7.42
C ASP A 106 24.70 -13.80 -8.46
N VAL A 107 24.30 -13.70 -9.73
CA VAL A 107 24.85 -14.53 -10.82
C VAL A 107 26.13 -13.94 -11.40
N ILE A 108 26.17 -12.64 -11.69
CA ILE A 108 27.31 -12.04 -12.42
C ILE A 108 28.59 -11.98 -11.57
N SER A 109 29.75 -12.07 -12.19
CA SER A 109 31.06 -11.81 -11.60
C SER A 109 31.35 -10.31 -11.50
N PHE A 110 32.43 -9.94 -10.81
CA PHE A 110 32.81 -8.53 -10.72
C PHE A 110 33.23 -7.94 -12.08
N ASP A 111 33.88 -8.73 -12.93
CA ASP A 111 34.30 -8.24 -14.24
C ASP A 111 33.09 -8.06 -15.18
N GLU A 112 32.10 -8.98 -15.15
CA GLU A 112 30.80 -8.80 -15.83
C GLU A 112 30.02 -7.59 -15.28
N PHE A 113 30.03 -7.39 -13.95
CA PHE A 113 29.44 -6.18 -13.35
C PHE A 113 30.06 -4.88 -13.87
N GLN A 114 31.37 -4.85 -14.13
CA GLN A 114 32.01 -3.68 -14.75
C GLN A 114 31.58 -3.47 -16.20
N GLU A 115 31.36 -4.55 -16.95
CA GLU A 115 30.87 -4.52 -18.32
C GLU A 115 29.43 -4.01 -18.41
N TYR A 116 28.55 -4.47 -17.50
CA TYR A 116 27.13 -4.11 -17.45
C TYR A 116 26.82 -2.88 -16.60
N LEU A 117 27.82 -2.12 -16.14
CA LEU A 117 27.62 -1.02 -15.19
C LEU A 117 26.62 0.04 -15.70
N ASP A 118 26.69 0.41 -16.98
CA ASP A 118 25.80 1.42 -17.56
C ASP A 118 24.35 0.89 -17.67
N GLU A 119 24.19 -0.39 -18.00
CA GLU A 119 22.88 -1.06 -18.06
C GLU A 119 22.25 -1.15 -16.66
N LEU A 120 23.01 -1.59 -15.67
CA LEU A 120 22.57 -1.65 -14.26
C LEU A 120 22.24 -0.26 -13.69
N THR A 121 23.00 0.77 -14.09
CA THR A 121 22.74 2.16 -13.67
C THR A 121 21.39 2.63 -14.21
N LYS A 122 21.10 2.33 -15.48
CA LYS A 122 19.83 2.67 -16.13
C LYS A 122 18.69 1.88 -15.51
N GLU A 123 18.86 0.60 -15.26
CA GLU A 123 17.83 -0.23 -14.64
C GLU A 123 17.52 0.24 -13.21
N ALA A 124 18.52 0.59 -12.41
CA ALA A 124 18.32 1.20 -11.09
C ALA A 124 17.54 2.52 -11.17
N GLU A 125 17.80 3.35 -12.19
CA GLU A 125 17.03 4.58 -12.44
C GLU A 125 15.55 4.29 -12.75
N GLU A 126 15.31 3.32 -13.63
CA GLU A 126 13.96 2.92 -14.01
C GLU A 126 13.20 2.30 -12.84
N ASN A 127 13.88 1.52 -11.99
CA ASN A 127 13.33 0.94 -10.77
C ASN A 127 13.01 2.02 -9.74
N PHE A 128 13.88 3.03 -9.57
CA PHE A 128 13.60 4.20 -8.72
C PHE A 128 12.36 4.98 -9.18
N LYS A 129 12.25 5.26 -10.49
CA LYS A 129 11.08 5.94 -11.06
C LYS A 129 9.81 5.12 -10.87
N PHE A 130 9.90 3.81 -11.08
CA PHE A 130 8.76 2.91 -10.93
C PHE A 130 8.33 2.75 -9.47
N SER A 131 9.26 2.59 -8.53
CA SER A 131 8.96 2.51 -7.11
C SER A 131 8.32 3.81 -6.59
N THR A 132 8.79 4.96 -7.08
CA THR A 132 8.18 6.27 -6.79
C THR A 132 6.73 6.34 -7.29
N TYR A 133 6.47 5.85 -8.51
CA TYR A 133 5.11 5.74 -9.05
C TYR A 133 4.22 4.86 -8.16
N VAL A 134 4.70 3.67 -7.76
CA VAL A 134 3.97 2.76 -6.87
C VAL A 134 3.69 3.42 -5.53
N LEU A 135 4.67 4.12 -4.95
CA LEU A 135 4.54 4.84 -3.68
C LEU A 135 3.42 5.88 -3.72
N GLU A 136 3.41 6.73 -4.76
CA GLU A 136 2.40 7.78 -4.92
C GLU A 136 1.00 7.21 -5.18
N LEU A 137 0.90 6.11 -5.94
CA LEU A 137 -0.36 5.40 -6.15
C LEU A 137 -0.95 4.90 -4.82
N HIS A 138 -0.10 4.37 -3.93
CA HIS A 138 -0.53 3.92 -2.61
C HIS A 138 -0.91 5.08 -1.67
N LYS A 139 -0.20 6.22 -1.73
CA LYS A 139 -0.60 7.43 -0.98
C LYS A 139 -1.95 7.95 -1.43
N ALA A 140 -2.22 7.93 -2.74
CA ALA A 140 -3.49 8.36 -3.29
C ALA A 140 -4.66 7.48 -2.78
N ILE A 141 -4.53 6.15 -2.83
CA ILE A 141 -5.59 5.25 -2.32
C ILE A 141 -5.74 5.32 -0.80
N LEU A 142 -4.66 5.51 -0.04
CA LEU A 142 -4.73 5.73 1.41
C LEU A 142 -5.59 6.95 1.74
N THR A 143 -5.49 8.01 0.94
CA THR A 143 -6.29 9.22 1.12
C THR A 143 -7.79 8.93 0.94
N GLU A 144 -8.16 8.06 0.00
CA GLU A 144 -9.54 7.62 -0.17
C GLU A 144 -10.01 6.77 1.01
N PHE A 145 -9.19 5.82 1.50
CA PHE A 145 -9.53 5.05 2.70
C PHE A 145 -9.70 5.90 3.95
N LYS A 146 -8.91 6.98 4.11
CA LYS A 146 -9.10 7.95 5.20
C LYS A 146 -10.42 8.73 5.08
N LYS A 147 -10.87 9.05 3.87
CA LYS A 147 -12.20 9.65 3.68
C LYS A 147 -13.31 8.66 4.02
N LEU A 148 -13.13 7.39 3.63
CA LEU A 148 -14.07 6.32 3.97
C LEU A 148 -14.18 6.10 5.48
N ASP A 149 -13.08 6.20 6.23
CA ASP A 149 -13.10 6.19 7.70
C ASP A 149 -13.97 7.33 8.27
N GLY A 150 -13.82 8.55 7.75
CA GLY A 150 -14.66 9.68 8.12
C GLY A 150 -16.14 9.45 7.81
N GLN A 151 -16.46 8.93 6.62
CA GLN A 151 -17.84 8.58 6.24
C GLN A 151 -18.42 7.46 7.10
N ALA A 152 -17.62 6.43 7.41
CA ALA A 152 -18.02 5.31 8.24
C ALA A 152 -18.42 5.76 9.65
N LYS A 153 -17.69 6.73 10.22
CA LYS A 153 -18.03 7.35 11.52
C LYS A 153 -19.34 8.14 11.47
N ILE A 154 -19.59 8.87 10.38
CA ILE A 154 -20.86 9.61 10.19
C ILE A 154 -22.03 8.62 10.12
N VAL A 155 -21.93 7.60 9.27
CA VAL A 155 -22.97 6.56 9.11
C VAL A 155 -23.21 5.81 10.43
N LEU A 156 -22.15 5.51 11.19
CA LEU A 156 -22.29 4.89 12.50
C LEU A 156 -23.10 5.77 13.45
N ASN A 157 -22.83 7.07 13.51
CA ASN A 157 -23.59 8.00 14.35
C ASN A 157 -25.06 8.10 13.91
N GLU A 158 -25.35 8.10 12.61
CA GLU A 158 -26.73 8.07 12.09
C GLU A 158 -27.47 6.81 12.56
N LEU A 159 -26.86 5.64 12.40
CA LEU A 159 -27.43 4.36 12.81
C LEU A 159 -27.59 4.25 14.33
N GLU A 160 -26.68 4.84 15.13
CA GLU A 160 -26.83 4.92 16.58
C GLU A 160 -28.02 5.78 17.01
N LEU A 161 -28.25 6.91 16.33
CA LEU A 161 -29.41 7.77 16.59
C LEU A 161 -30.71 7.08 16.18
N GLU A 162 -30.73 6.37 15.04
CA GLU A 162 -31.89 5.61 14.58
C GLU A 162 -32.22 4.45 15.53
N ALA A 163 -31.22 3.69 15.98
CA ALA A 163 -31.40 2.62 16.96
C ALA A 163 -31.99 3.16 18.28
N LYS A 164 -31.47 4.29 18.80
CA LYS A 164 -32.01 4.95 19.99
C LYS A 164 -33.45 5.43 19.80
N TYR A 165 -33.77 6.01 18.65
CA TYR A 165 -35.13 6.46 18.33
C TYR A 165 -36.16 5.32 18.39
N TYR A 166 -35.82 4.17 17.79
CA TYR A 166 -36.69 2.99 17.83
C TYR A 166 -36.77 2.37 19.23
N GLU A 167 -35.67 2.34 19.98
CA GLU A 167 -35.65 1.92 21.38
C GLU A 167 -36.59 2.76 22.25
N GLU A 168 -36.57 4.09 22.08
CA GLU A 168 -37.47 5.01 22.80
C GLU A 168 -38.93 4.77 22.46
N LYS A 169 -39.27 4.57 21.17
CA LYS A 169 -40.63 4.23 20.73
C LYS A 169 -41.13 2.92 21.34
N VAL A 170 -40.29 1.88 21.30
CA VAL A 170 -40.58 0.58 21.93
C VAL A 170 -40.84 0.77 23.43
N ASN A 171 -39.99 1.53 24.12
CA ASN A 171 -40.12 1.79 25.55
C ASN A 171 -41.37 2.60 25.90
N LYS A 172 -41.77 3.55 25.05
CA LYS A 172 -43.03 4.29 25.19
C LYS A 172 -44.23 3.33 25.13
N PHE A 173 -44.26 2.44 24.15
CA PHE A 173 -45.33 1.44 24.07
C PHE A 173 -45.35 0.49 25.26
N ARG A 174 -44.20 0.10 25.80
CA ARG A 174 -44.14 -0.68 27.06
C ARG A 174 -44.80 0.04 28.22
N ARG A 175 -44.50 1.34 28.39
CA ARG A 175 -45.07 2.18 29.45
C ARG A 175 -46.58 2.37 29.29
N GLU A 176 -47.04 2.59 28.06
CA GLU A 176 -48.47 2.76 27.74
C GLU A 176 -49.27 1.46 27.89
N ALA A 177 -48.64 0.31 27.65
CA ALA A 177 -49.34 -0.98 27.63
C ALA A 177 -49.72 -1.55 29.02
N LYS A 178 -49.33 -0.94 30.16
CA LYS A 178 -49.61 -1.44 31.53
C LYS A 178 -49.52 -2.98 31.65
N VAL A 179 -48.50 -3.60 31.07
CA VAL A 179 -48.38 -5.07 31.08
C VAL A 179 -47.96 -5.50 32.49
N LYS A 180 -48.80 -6.30 33.15
CA LYS A 180 -48.45 -6.94 34.43
C LYS A 180 -47.35 -7.98 34.17
N ASP A 181 -46.19 -7.77 34.77
CA ASP A 181 -44.95 -8.55 34.66
C ASP A 181 -45.05 -10.01 35.12
N ASN A 182 -45.70 -10.90 34.36
CA ASN A 182 -45.73 -12.34 34.69
C ASN A 182 -45.26 -13.29 33.56
N LEU A 183 -44.59 -12.80 32.51
CA LEU A 183 -43.98 -13.65 31.48
C LEU A 183 -42.59 -13.15 31.09
N ALA A 184 -41.58 -13.40 31.93
CA ALA A 184 -40.18 -13.15 31.59
C ALA A 184 -39.22 -14.00 32.41
N ILE A 185 -39.08 -15.29 32.07
CA ILE A 185 -37.94 -16.11 32.51
C ILE A 185 -37.41 -16.84 31.28
N GLY A 186 -36.28 -16.38 30.72
CA GLY A 186 -35.55 -17.15 29.71
C GLY A 186 -34.57 -16.40 28.79
N LEU A 187 -34.69 -15.08 28.58
CA LEU A 187 -33.96 -14.40 27.48
C LEU A 187 -33.22 -13.11 27.88
N ILE A 188 -32.90 -12.95 29.17
CA ILE A 188 -32.34 -11.71 29.77
C ILE A 188 -30.90 -11.39 29.29
N TRP A 189 -30.16 -12.36 28.76
CA TRP A 189 -28.73 -12.21 28.46
C TRP A 189 -28.39 -11.67 27.07
N ILE A 190 -29.37 -11.40 26.21
CA ILE A 190 -29.18 -10.77 24.91
C ILE A 190 -29.88 -9.40 24.96
N PRO A 191 -29.18 -8.27 24.70
CA PRO A 191 -29.76 -6.95 24.72
C PRO A 191 -30.71 -6.77 23.53
N LEU A 192 -31.93 -7.32 23.62
CA LEU A 192 -33.17 -6.90 22.94
C LEU A 192 -34.32 -7.93 23.10
N VAL A 193 -34.15 -9.11 23.71
CA VAL A 193 -35.25 -10.11 23.74
C VAL A 193 -36.39 -9.75 24.70
N ASN A 194 -36.24 -8.70 25.53
CA ASN A 194 -37.35 -8.06 26.23
C ASN A 194 -38.41 -7.47 25.27
N LEU A 195 -38.18 -7.42 23.95
CA LEU A 195 -39.17 -6.97 22.95
C LEU A 195 -40.28 -7.99 22.68
N ILE A 196 -40.03 -9.28 22.92
CA ILE A 196 -40.96 -10.37 22.56
C ILE A 196 -42.09 -10.54 23.60
N ALA A 197 -42.02 -9.84 24.74
CA ALA A 197 -43.00 -9.94 25.83
C ALA A 197 -44.19 -8.95 25.71
N ILE A 198 -44.33 -8.21 24.61
CA ILE A 198 -45.47 -7.30 24.41
C ILE A 198 -46.65 -8.10 23.84
N PRO A 199 -47.84 -8.10 24.47
CA PRO A 199 -49.04 -8.62 23.84
C PRO A 199 -49.31 -7.84 22.54
N ILE A 200 -49.16 -8.52 21.41
CA ILE A 200 -49.31 -7.95 20.07
C ILE A 200 -50.80 -7.75 19.82
N LEU A 201 -51.24 -6.48 19.81
CA LEU A 201 -52.64 -6.10 19.57
C LEU A 201 -52.79 -4.92 18.59
N ASN A 202 -51.80 -4.62 17.72
CA ASN A 202 -52.00 -3.65 16.62
C ASN A 202 -50.87 -3.71 15.56
N ASN A 203 -51.21 -3.57 14.27
CA ASN A 203 -50.26 -3.63 13.14
C ASN A 203 -49.12 -2.60 13.23
N GLU A 204 -49.38 -1.40 13.76
CA GLU A 204 -48.35 -0.34 13.92
C GLU A 204 -47.25 -0.72 14.94
N ARG A 205 -47.57 -1.58 15.92
CA ARG A 205 -46.59 -2.03 16.92
C ARG A 205 -45.67 -3.11 16.36
N GLU A 206 -46.18 -3.99 15.51
CA GLU A 206 -45.37 -5.01 14.82
C GLU A 206 -44.31 -4.36 13.92
N ASP A 207 -44.71 -3.35 13.15
CA ASP A 207 -43.82 -2.61 12.25
C ASP A 207 -42.69 -1.89 13.02
N ILE A 208 -43.00 -1.24 14.14
CA ILE A 208 -41.99 -0.56 14.97
C ILE A 208 -41.02 -1.54 15.62
N ILE A 209 -41.49 -2.72 16.04
CA ILE A 209 -40.62 -3.77 16.58
C ILE A 209 -39.69 -4.31 15.49
N ALA A 210 -40.22 -4.61 14.30
CA ALA A 210 -39.44 -5.07 13.16
C ALA A 210 -38.37 -4.03 12.75
N GLN A 211 -38.73 -2.76 12.71
CA GLN A 211 -37.81 -1.65 12.43
C GLN A 211 -36.73 -1.51 13.51
N SER A 212 -37.06 -1.75 14.80
CA SER A 212 -36.06 -1.72 15.88
C SER A 212 -35.00 -2.84 15.75
N ILE A 213 -35.42 -4.05 15.37
CA ILE A 213 -34.51 -5.19 15.14
C ILE A 213 -33.63 -4.91 13.92
N ALA A 214 -34.22 -4.38 12.85
CA ALA A 214 -33.49 -4.01 11.64
C ALA A 214 -32.44 -2.93 11.92
N ALA A 215 -32.81 -1.85 12.63
CA ALA A 215 -31.90 -0.76 12.98
C ALA A 215 -30.72 -1.24 13.83
N GLU A 216 -30.97 -2.09 14.83
CA GLU A 216 -29.92 -2.63 15.67
C GLU A 216 -28.96 -3.54 14.89
N LYS A 217 -29.51 -4.41 14.03
CA LYS A 217 -28.70 -5.29 13.19
C LYS A 217 -27.82 -4.51 12.22
N GLN A 218 -28.35 -3.42 11.66
CA GLN A 218 -27.59 -2.52 10.78
C GLN A 218 -26.49 -1.79 11.52
N ARG A 219 -26.77 -1.32 12.75
CA ARG A 219 -25.76 -0.72 13.63
C ARG A 219 -24.61 -1.70 13.91
N GLU A 220 -24.89 -2.96 14.23
CA GLU A 220 -23.87 -3.99 14.44
C GLU A 220 -22.96 -4.15 13.20
N PHE A 221 -23.55 -4.22 12.02
CA PHE A 221 -22.79 -4.32 10.77
C PHE A 221 -21.95 -3.07 10.51
N ALA A 222 -22.50 -1.88 10.72
CA ALA A 222 -21.75 -0.64 10.60
C ALA A 222 -20.59 -0.57 11.59
N VAL A 223 -20.77 -0.99 12.85
CA VAL A 223 -19.68 -1.08 13.83
C VAL A 223 -18.57 -2.02 13.33
N ALA A 224 -18.93 -3.20 12.81
CA ALA A 224 -17.96 -4.16 12.30
C ALA A 224 -17.19 -3.62 11.08
N ALA A 225 -17.89 -3.03 10.11
CA ALA A 225 -17.28 -2.43 8.92
C ALA A 225 -16.39 -1.23 9.29
N THR A 226 -16.87 -0.33 10.16
CA THR A 226 -16.10 0.80 10.67
C THR A 226 -14.85 0.30 11.39
N LYS A 227 -14.91 -0.72 12.25
CA LYS A 227 -13.73 -1.28 12.93
C LYS A 227 -12.73 -1.95 11.99
N ALA A 228 -13.19 -2.51 10.87
CA ALA A 228 -12.29 -3.10 9.88
C ALA A 228 -11.50 -2.02 9.11
N ILE A 229 -12.13 -0.85 8.87
CA ILE A 229 -11.53 0.33 8.22
C ILE A 229 -10.67 1.12 9.21
N GLU A 230 -11.23 1.43 10.37
CA GLU A 230 -10.66 2.27 11.42
C GLU A 230 -9.52 1.56 12.13
N GLY A 231 -8.30 1.99 11.85
CA GLY A 231 -7.12 1.44 12.51
C GLY A 231 -6.44 0.40 11.62
N PRO A 232 -6.91 -0.88 11.56
CA PRO A 232 -6.21 -1.93 10.83
C PRO A 232 -5.94 -1.61 9.36
N LEU A 233 -6.94 -1.18 8.58
CA LEU A 233 -6.75 -0.87 7.16
C LEU A 233 -5.85 0.35 6.95
N ILE A 234 -6.17 1.47 7.60
CA ILE A 234 -5.38 2.71 7.45
C ILE A 234 -3.93 2.50 7.91
N ARG A 235 -3.73 1.81 9.03
CA ARG A 235 -2.39 1.52 9.57
C ARG A 235 -1.64 0.59 8.64
N SER A 236 -2.24 -0.51 8.21
CA SER A 236 -1.56 -1.47 7.34
C SER A 236 -1.15 -0.84 6.01
N ILE A 237 -2.03 -0.10 5.34
CA ILE A 237 -1.67 0.63 4.11
C ILE A 237 -0.60 1.70 4.40
N GLY A 238 -0.67 2.42 5.53
CA GLY A 238 0.36 3.40 5.92
C GLY A 238 1.73 2.78 6.15
N GLU A 239 1.79 1.65 6.85
CA GLU A 239 3.03 0.90 7.09
C GLU A 239 3.57 0.24 5.81
N PHE A 240 2.69 -0.18 4.90
CA PHE A 240 3.03 -0.65 3.56
C PHE A 240 3.67 0.47 2.72
N ILE A 241 3.09 1.67 2.74
CA ILE A 241 3.66 2.87 2.11
C ILE A 241 5.05 3.18 2.67
N SER A 242 5.23 3.08 3.98
CA SER A 242 6.55 3.26 4.61
C SER A 242 7.57 2.23 4.10
N ALA A 243 7.17 0.96 3.95
CA ALA A 243 8.03 -0.07 3.40
C ALA A 243 8.41 0.18 1.93
N ILE A 244 7.45 0.58 1.07
CA ILE A 244 7.75 0.99 -0.32
C ILE A 244 8.66 2.22 -0.34
N GLY A 245 8.47 3.16 0.59
CA GLY A 245 9.37 4.30 0.77
C GLY A 245 10.81 3.86 0.96
N GLY A 246 11.05 2.86 1.82
CA GLY A 246 12.37 2.27 2.00
C GLY A 246 12.94 1.60 0.74
N ILE A 247 12.11 0.89 -0.03
CA ILE A 247 12.52 0.31 -1.33
C ILE A 247 12.88 1.41 -2.33
N THR A 248 12.13 2.51 -2.33
CA THR A 248 12.35 3.66 -3.21
C THR A 248 13.66 4.36 -2.89
N SER A 249 13.92 4.64 -1.60
CA SER A 249 15.19 5.20 -1.15
C SER A 249 16.37 4.29 -1.47
N PHE A 250 16.21 2.96 -1.36
CA PHE A 250 17.24 2.01 -1.77
C PHE A 250 17.60 2.17 -3.26
N PHE A 251 16.62 2.19 -4.16
CA PHE A 251 16.90 2.37 -5.59
C PHE A 251 17.46 3.75 -5.93
N GLU A 252 17.07 4.79 -5.20
CA GLU A 252 17.63 6.14 -5.37
C GLU A 252 19.13 6.15 -5.06
N ILE A 253 19.51 5.65 -3.87
CA ILE A 253 20.91 5.58 -3.42
C ILE A 253 21.71 4.71 -4.39
N LEU A 254 21.18 3.53 -4.72
CA LEU A 254 21.82 2.60 -5.65
C LEU A 254 22.06 3.23 -7.02
N HIS A 255 21.08 3.92 -7.59
CA HIS A 255 21.24 4.61 -8.86
C HIS A 255 22.32 5.71 -8.78
N GLN A 256 22.29 6.54 -7.73
CA GLN A 256 23.28 7.60 -7.53
C GLN A 256 24.70 7.04 -7.39
N GLU A 257 24.85 5.96 -6.62
CA GLU A 257 26.13 5.30 -6.43
C GLU A 257 26.66 4.67 -7.72
N LEU A 258 25.83 3.92 -8.46
CA LEU A 258 26.23 3.33 -9.74
C LEU A 258 26.63 4.41 -10.77
N LYS A 259 25.86 5.50 -10.84
CA LYS A 259 26.16 6.66 -11.68
C LYS A 259 27.49 7.31 -11.28
N SER A 260 27.84 7.34 -10.00
CA SER A 260 29.11 7.90 -9.53
C SER A 260 30.34 7.11 -10.00
N PHE A 261 30.17 5.84 -10.36
CA PHE A 261 31.26 5.03 -10.88
C PHE A 261 31.63 5.43 -12.31
N SER A 262 30.73 6.02 -13.11
CA SER A 262 31.07 6.41 -14.49
C SER A 262 31.97 7.67 -14.59
N GLY A 263 32.09 8.49 -13.53
CA GLY A 263 32.76 9.80 -13.57
C GLY A 263 34.10 9.95 -12.82
N ARG A 264 34.70 8.88 -12.26
CA ARG A 264 35.91 8.95 -11.40
C ARG A 264 37.16 8.33 -12.04
N HIS A 265 38.36 8.67 -11.54
CA HIS A 265 39.65 8.10 -11.99
C HIS A 265 39.65 6.56 -11.94
N GLU A 266 40.11 5.89 -13.01
CA GLU A 266 39.94 4.44 -13.25
C GLU A 266 40.32 3.52 -12.08
N LYS A 267 41.46 3.77 -11.43
CA LYS A 267 41.94 2.91 -10.33
C LYS A 267 41.10 3.07 -9.06
N PHE A 268 40.64 4.29 -8.78
CA PHE A 268 39.78 4.59 -7.64
C PHE A 268 38.37 4.01 -7.88
N LYS A 269 37.83 4.22 -9.09
CA LYS A 269 36.58 3.64 -9.60
C LYS A 269 36.52 2.12 -9.41
N ARG A 270 37.58 1.38 -9.80
CA ARG A 270 37.58 -0.08 -9.69
C ARG A 270 37.56 -0.56 -8.24
N SER A 271 38.19 0.16 -7.31
CA SER A 271 38.24 -0.25 -5.90
C SER A 271 36.92 -0.06 -5.17
N GLU A 272 36.22 1.05 -5.43
CA GLU A 272 34.91 1.35 -4.82
C GLU A 272 33.82 0.47 -5.39
N SER A 273 33.75 0.36 -6.72
CA SER A 273 32.79 -0.51 -7.40
C SER A 273 32.95 -1.98 -7.00
N LYS A 274 34.19 -2.45 -6.73
CA LYS A 274 34.42 -3.79 -6.18
C LYS A 274 33.88 -3.95 -4.77
N ARG A 275 34.01 -2.92 -3.92
CA ARG A 275 33.45 -2.93 -2.56
C ARG A 275 31.94 -2.96 -2.58
N HIS A 276 31.31 -2.10 -3.40
CA HIS A 276 29.87 -2.08 -3.67
C HIS A 276 29.36 -3.45 -4.09
N PHE A 277 29.92 -3.99 -5.18
CA PHE A 277 29.55 -5.29 -5.71
C PHE A 277 29.67 -6.39 -4.65
N SER A 278 30.78 -6.41 -3.89
CA SER A 278 30.98 -7.39 -2.82
C SER A 278 29.97 -7.24 -1.68
N ALA A 279 29.58 -6.01 -1.34
CA ALA A 279 28.60 -5.73 -0.28
C ALA A 279 27.20 -6.23 -0.67
N ILE A 280 26.74 -5.91 -1.89
CA ILE A 280 25.46 -6.39 -2.42
C ILE A 280 25.47 -7.90 -2.53
N LYS A 281 26.46 -8.48 -3.21
CA LYS A 281 26.54 -9.93 -3.44
C LYS A 281 26.52 -10.76 -2.15
N LYS A 282 27.05 -10.23 -1.05
CA LYS A 282 27.01 -10.90 0.27
C LYS A 282 25.60 -11.03 0.84
N LYS A 283 24.68 -10.12 0.49
CA LYS A 283 23.34 -10.00 1.09
C LYS A 283 22.19 -10.24 0.12
N VAL A 284 22.47 -10.29 -1.17
CA VAL A 284 21.46 -10.37 -2.21
C VAL A 284 20.53 -11.58 -2.09
N LYS A 285 21.04 -12.72 -1.59
CA LYS A 285 20.23 -13.92 -1.34
C LYS A 285 19.14 -13.71 -0.28
N GLU A 286 19.41 -12.89 0.73
CA GLU A 286 18.43 -12.53 1.76
C GLU A 286 17.30 -11.68 1.15
N LEU A 287 17.66 -10.76 0.26
CA LEU A 287 16.71 -9.91 -0.46
C LEU A 287 15.87 -10.73 -1.45
N ILE A 288 16.49 -11.62 -2.23
CA ILE A 288 15.79 -12.55 -3.13
C ILE A 288 14.81 -13.42 -2.36
N PHE A 289 15.22 -13.95 -1.20
CA PHE A 289 14.32 -14.71 -0.32
C PHE A 289 13.12 -13.86 0.13
N ALA A 290 13.35 -12.62 0.59
CA ALA A 290 12.28 -11.73 1.00
C ALA A 290 11.28 -11.45 -0.14
N CYS A 291 11.78 -11.22 -1.36
CA CYS A 291 10.93 -11.02 -2.54
C CYS A 291 10.11 -12.27 -2.86
N ARG A 292 10.74 -13.45 -2.90
CA ARG A 292 10.03 -14.72 -3.14
C ARG A 292 8.99 -15.02 -2.05
N PHE A 293 9.27 -14.68 -0.79
CA PHE A 293 8.31 -14.78 0.29
C PHE A 293 7.09 -13.89 0.03
N PHE A 294 7.30 -12.61 -0.33
CA PHE A 294 6.22 -11.71 -0.72
C PHE A 294 5.39 -12.28 -1.88
N MET A 295 6.05 -12.77 -2.94
CA MET A 295 5.38 -13.35 -4.11
C MET A 295 4.55 -14.57 -3.75
N SER A 296 5.02 -15.40 -2.81
CA SER A 296 4.26 -16.58 -2.33
C SER A 296 2.95 -16.21 -1.61
N LYS A 297 2.81 -14.96 -1.15
CA LYS A 297 1.64 -14.46 -0.45
C LYS A 297 0.60 -13.80 -1.36
N ILE A 298 0.95 -13.48 -2.60
CA ILE A 298 0.03 -12.88 -3.57
C ILE A 298 -1.29 -13.65 -3.73
N PRO A 299 -1.30 -14.98 -3.89
CA PRO A 299 -2.56 -15.72 -4.05
C PRO A 299 -3.52 -15.58 -2.85
N GLU A 300 -2.97 -15.44 -1.64
CA GLU A 300 -3.75 -15.21 -0.42
C GLU A 300 -4.43 -13.83 -0.44
N PHE A 301 -3.70 -12.80 -0.89
CA PHE A 301 -4.23 -11.44 -1.02
C PHE A 301 -5.31 -11.36 -2.09
N GLU A 302 -5.08 -11.97 -3.25
CA GLU A 302 -6.04 -12.05 -4.34
C GLU A 302 -7.31 -12.77 -3.90
N THR A 303 -7.18 -13.91 -3.19
CA THR A 303 -8.32 -14.65 -2.65
C THR A 303 -9.17 -13.78 -1.72
N ASN A 304 -8.55 -12.98 -0.85
CA ASN A 304 -9.29 -12.08 0.03
C ASN A 304 -10.05 -11.00 -0.73
N LEU A 305 -9.45 -10.42 -1.78
CA LEU A 305 -10.07 -9.35 -2.58
C LEU A 305 -11.13 -9.89 -3.55
N LEU A 306 -10.94 -11.09 -4.09
CA LEU A 306 -11.91 -11.78 -4.96
C LEU A 306 -13.16 -12.22 -4.18
N ALA A 307 -13.05 -12.44 -2.87
CA ALA A 307 -14.20 -12.72 -2.01
C ALA A 307 -15.17 -11.52 -1.89
N ILE A 308 -14.75 -10.31 -2.28
CA ILE A 308 -15.61 -9.12 -2.33
C ILE A 308 -16.44 -9.18 -3.64
N PRO A 309 -17.78 -9.11 -3.58
CA PRO A 309 -18.64 -9.19 -4.77
C PRO A 309 -18.45 -8.09 -5.82
N ASN A 310 -19.00 -8.35 -7.01
CA ASN A 310 -18.91 -7.48 -8.18
C ASN A 310 -20.16 -6.62 -8.43
N ASP A 311 -20.93 -6.29 -7.39
CA ASP A 311 -22.20 -5.54 -7.46
C ASP A 311 -22.02 -4.01 -7.55
N HIS A 312 -20.90 -3.55 -8.14
CA HIS A 312 -20.44 -2.16 -8.12
C HIS A 312 -20.21 -1.58 -9.52
N ASP A 313 -19.79 -0.32 -9.59
CA ASP A 313 -19.54 0.38 -10.85
C ASP A 313 -18.30 -0.20 -11.56
N GLN A 314 -18.56 -1.01 -12.57
CA GLN A 314 -17.52 -1.72 -13.34
C GLN A 314 -16.53 -0.79 -14.04
N ASN A 315 -16.91 0.47 -14.31
CA ASN A 315 -16.06 1.45 -14.99
C ASN A 315 -15.24 2.31 -14.03
N TYR A 316 -15.52 2.25 -12.72
CA TYR A 316 -14.90 3.10 -11.71
C TYR A 316 -13.37 2.98 -11.70
N VAL A 317 -12.85 1.78 -11.89
CA VAL A 317 -11.40 1.51 -11.82
C VAL A 317 -10.60 2.34 -12.82
N GLN A 318 -11.09 2.48 -14.05
CA GLN A 318 -10.39 3.26 -15.10
C GLN A 318 -10.60 4.77 -14.93
N GLU A 319 -11.79 5.15 -14.49
CA GLU A 319 -12.09 6.53 -14.19
C GLU A 319 -11.22 7.06 -13.03
N TRP A 320 -10.98 6.23 -12.02
CA TRP A 320 -10.14 6.57 -10.87
C TRP A 320 -8.72 6.93 -11.33
N LEU A 321 -8.07 6.09 -12.14
CA LEU A 321 -6.70 6.34 -12.62
C LEU A 321 -6.55 7.57 -13.52
N SER A 322 -7.59 7.92 -14.27
CA SER A 322 -7.57 9.08 -15.17
C SER A 322 -7.88 10.40 -14.46
N LYS A 323 -8.61 10.37 -13.34
CA LYS A 323 -8.96 11.58 -12.56
C LYS A 323 -7.92 11.96 -11.51
N LYS A 324 -7.13 11.01 -11.00
CA LYS A 324 -6.15 11.28 -9.94
C LYS A 324 -4.91 11.99 -10.51
N GLN A 325 -4.65 13.19 -10.00
CA GLN A 325 -3.51 14.02 -10.37
C GLN A 325 -2.44 14.00 -9.28
N VAL A 326 -1.19 14.07 -9.70
CA VAL A 326 -0.02 14.17 -8.84
C VAL A 326 0.93 15.22 -9.42
N GLU A 327 1.66 15.90 -8.55
CA GLU A 327 2.73 16.82 -8.94
C GLU A 327 4.07 16.17 -8.62
N ILE A 328 4.85 15.86 -9.64
CA ILE A 328 6.13 15.17 -9.50
C ILE A 328 7.15 15.88 -10.38
N TRP A 329 8.31 16.20 -9.78
CA TRP A 329 9.39 16.95 -10.43
C TRP A 329 8.93 18.28 -11.07
N GLY A 330 7.96 18.95 -10.45
CA GLY A 330 7.42 20.23 -10.91
C GLY A 330 6.39 20.12 -12.04
N GLU A 331 5.99 18.92 -12.44
CA GLU A 331 4.98 18.70 -13.48
C GLU A 331 3.72 18.06 -12.88
N LYS A 332 2.56 18.67 -13.17
CA LYS A 332 1.25 18.13 -12.79
C LYS A 332 0.73 17.19 -13.87
N LYS A 333 0.54 15.91 -13.54
CA LYS A 333 0.07 14.87 -14.48
C LYS A 333 -0.92 13.93 -13.80
N THR A 334 -1.74 13.26 -14.59
CA THR A 334 -2.52 12.11 -14.11
C THR A 334 -1.61 10.88 -13.94
N PHE A 335 -2.01 9.91 -13.11
CA PHE A 335 -1.26 8.64 -13.01
C PHE A 335 -1.15 7.93 -14.37
N THR A 336 -2.20 8.03 -15.19
CA THR A 336 -2.20 7.43 -16.53
C THR A 336 -1.16 8.09 -17.45
N GLU A 337 -1.10 9.42 -17.49
CA GLU A 337 -0.11 10.15 -18.29
C GLU A 337 1.31 9.94 -17.76
N TRP A 338 1.48 9.95 -16.44
CA TRP A 338 2.77 9.73 -15.82
C TRP A 338 3.30 8.32 -16.15
N GLY A 339 2.46 7.30 -15.97
CA GLY A 339 2.81 5.92 -16.32
C GLY A 339 3.12 5.72 -17.79
N LYS A 340 2.36 6.36 -18.70
CA LYS A 340 2.63 6.35 -20.15
C LYS A 340 4.00 6.92 -20.51
N ASN A 341 4.31 8.09 -19.95
CA ASN A 341 5.52 8.83 -20.31
C ASN A 341 6.80 8.06 -19.94
N TRP A 342 6.78 7.32 -18.83
CA TRP A 342 7.98 6.61 -18.35
C TRP A 342 7.99 5.13 -18.68
N PHE A 343 6.83 4.48 -18.77
CA PHE A 343 6.73 3.03 -18.88
C PHE A 343 5.99 2.56 -20.14
N GLY A 344 5.73 3.46 -21.09
CA GLY A 344 4.99 3.16 -22.33
C GLY A 344 5.58 2.06 -23.20
N SER A 345 6.86 1.72 -23.01
CA SER A 345 7.53 0.61 -23.70
C SER A 345 7.49 -0.72 -22.94
N ASN A 346 7.11 -0.71 -21.65
CA ASN A 346 7.06 -1.92 -20.81
C ASN A 346 5.66 -2.56 -20.93
N LYS A 347 5.57 -3.64 -21.72
CA LYS A 347 4.30 -4.34 -22.02
C LYS A 347 3.53 -4.77 -20.76
N GLN A 348 4.23 -5.21 -19.72
CA GLN A 348 3.59 -5.62 -18.47
C GLN A 348 2.93 -4.42 -17.79
N ILE A 349 3.65 -3.31 -17.64
CA ILE A 349 3.13 -2.09 -17.01
C ILE A 349 2.03 -1.45 -17.88
N THR A 350 2.17 -1.40 -19.20
CA THR A 350 1.12 -0.87 -20.09
C THR A 350 -0.18 -1.66 -20.00
N ASN A 351 -0.08 -3.00 -19.90
CA ASN A 351 -1.25 -3.86 -19.71
C ASN A 351 -1.91 -3.61 -18.35
N LEU A 352 -1.13 -3.47 -17.28
CA LEU A 352 -1.64 -3.15 -15.94
C LEU A 352 -2.37 -1.79 -15.92
N LEU A 353 -1.84 -0.81 -16.64
CA LEU A 353 -2.47 0.50 -16.82
C LEU A 353 -3.70 0.48 -17.75
N GLY A 354 -4.06 -0.68 -18.32
CA GLY A 354 -5.21 -0.84 -19.21
C GLY A 354 -5.08 -0.05 -20.52
N LEU A 355 -3.85 0.12 -20.99
CA LEU A 355 -3.55 0.86 -22.22
C LEU A 355 -3.54 -0.10 -23.41
N PRO A 356 -4.09 0.29 -24.57
CA PRO A 356 -3.92 -0.50 -25.78
C PRO A 356 -2.42 -0.66 -26.05
N ALA A 357 -1.98 -1.89 -26.31
CA ALA A 357 -0.62 -2.16 -26.75
C ALA A 357 -0.35 -1.29 -27.98
N THR A 358 0.77 -0.56 -27.98
CA THR A 358 1.15 0.37 -29.05
C THR A 358 1.51 -0.32 -30.37
N SER A 359 1.15 -1.59 -30.58
CA SER A 359 1.34 -2.30 -31.85
C SER A 359 0.26 -2.02 -32.91
N ASP A 360 -0.91 -1.47 -32.55
CA ASP A 360 -2.04 -1.41 -33.50
C ASP A 360 -2.21 -0.02 -34.19
N ARG A 361 -1.13 0.76 -34.33
CA ARG A 361 -1.17 2.05 -35.05
C ARG A 361 -0.28 2.16 -36.28
N ASN A 362 0.35 1.06 -36.72
CA ASN A 362 1.15 1.04 -37.96
C ASN A 362 0.71 -0.04 -38.96
N GLU A 363 -0.56 -0.45 -38.93
CA GLU A 363 -1.18 -1.20 -40.02
C GLU A 363 -2.59 -0.65 -40.29
N LEU A 364 -2.65 0.45 -41.06
CA LEU A 364 -3.75 0.81 -41.95
C LEU A 364 -3.24 1.79 -43.01
#